data_AF-A0AAN0KEA8-F1
#
_entry.id   AF-A0AAN0KEA8-F1
#
_cell.length_a   1.000
_cell.length_b   1.000
_cell.length_c   1.000
_cell.angle_alpha   90.00
_cell.angle_beta   90.00
_cell.angle_gamma   90.00
#
_symmetry.space_group_name_H-M   'P 1'
#
loop_
_entity.id
_entity.type
_entity.pdbx_description
1 polymer ?
#
loop_
_entity_poly.entity_id
_entity_poly.type
_entity_poly.pdbx_seq_one_letter_code
_entity_poly.pdbx_strand_id
1 'polypeptide(L)'
;MAMPKCTQTHPKFTWRFLALNRHDKKAKPCRLSVDAETECEARRILAPHFILSFAARLPLAGMVEIAMPICVVETETQEVRHV
;
A
#
# COMPACT_ATOMS: atom_id res chain seq x y z
N MET A 1 25.29 31.42 15.57
CA MET A 1 24.39 30.34 16.02
C MET A 1 24.29 29.33 14.89
N ALA A 2 24.63 28.08 15.14
CA ALA A 2 24.68 27.04 14.11
C ALA A 2 23.26 26.67 13.68
N MET A 3 23.00 26.75 12.37
CA MET A 3 21.80 26.23 11.74
C MET A 3 21.79 24.71 11.96
N PRO A 4 20.73 24.09 12.52
CA PRO A 4 20.66 22.65 12.58
C PRO A 4 20.57 22.13 11.14
N LYS A 5 21.70 21.63 10.62
CA LYS A 5 21.69 20.79 9.42
C LYS A 5 20.83 19.57 9.78
N CYS A 6 19.67 19.43 9.13
CA CYS A 6 19.03 18.13 9.01
C CYS A 6 19.94 17.22 8.18
N THR A 7 21.01 16.70 8.80
CA THR A 7 21.65 15.47 8.38
C THR A 7 20.74 14.35 8.82
N GLN A 8 19.71 14.09 8.02
CA GLN A 8 18.96 12.88 8.21
C GLN A 8 18.90 12.22 6.84
N THR A 9 19.90 11.36 6.63
CA THR A 9 19.84 10.27 5.68
C THR A 9 18.73 9.34 6.17
N HIS A 10 17.48 9.74 5.97
CA HIS A 10 16.33 8.96 6.41
C HIS A 10 16.32 7.68 5.58
N PRO A 11 16.37 6.48 6.20
CA PRO A 11 16.11 5.26 5.48
C PRO A 11 14.66 5.32 5.00
N LYS A 12 14.48 5.69 3.74
CA LYS A 12 13.18 5.62 3.09
C LYS A 12 12.84 4.14 2.98
N PHE A 13 11.68 3.75 3.47
CA PHE A 13 11.15 2.41 3.29
C PHE A 13 9.89 2.51 2.44
N THR A 14 9.64 1.47 1.65
CA THR A 14 8.36 1.33 0.96
C THR A 14 7.44 0.49 1.85
N TRP A 15 6.36 1.10 2.31
CA TRP A 15 5.34 0.48 3.12
C TRP A 15 4.21 -0.03 2.23
N ARG A 16 3.94 -1.34 2.30
CA ARG A 16 2.96 -2.02 1.46
C ARG A 16 1.67 -2.30 2.23
N PHE A 17 0.61 -1.67 1.72
CA PHE A 17 -0.81 -1.74 1.96
C PHE A 17 -1.53 -2.90 1.25
N LEU A 18 -2.31 -3.75 1.94
CA LEU A 18 -3.57 -4.21 1.34
C LEU A 18 -4.66 -3.20 1.73
N ALA A 19 -5.27 -2.57 0.72
CA ALA A 19 -6.19 -1.47 0.87
C ALA A 19 -7.58 -1.84 0.34
N LEU A 20 -8.62 -1.48 1.10
CA LEU A 20 -10.02 -1.60 0.71
C LEU A 20 -10.62 -0.20 0.65
N ASN A 21 -11.26 0.15 -0.46
CA ASN A 21 -11.86 1.48 -0.60
C ASN A 21 -13.09 1.60 0.32
N ARG A 22 -13.12 2.64 1.16
CA ARG A 22 -14.26 2.89 2.07
C ARG A 22 -15.53 3.33 1.35
N HIS A 23 -15.36 4.00 0.20
CA HIS A 23 -16.46 4.60 -0.54
C HIS A 23 -17.16 3.59 -1.45
N ASP A 24 -16.46 2.52 -1.84
CA ASP A 24 -16.98 1.52 -2.76
C ASP A 24 -17.05 0.16 -2.06
N LYS A 25 -18.27 -0.24 -1.69
CA LYS A 25 -18.55 -1.53 -1.02
C LYS A 25 -18.33 -2.75 -1.91
N LYS A 26 -18.20 -2.56 -3.24
CA LYS A 26 -17.87 -3.62 -4.20
C LYS A 26 -16.41 -3.56 -4.65
N ALA A 27 -15.63 -2.60 -4.13
CA ALA A 27 -14.22 -2.49 -4.49
C ALA A 27 -13.46 -3.73 -4.05
N LYS A 28 -12.70 -4.29 -5.00
CA LYS A 28 -11.78 -5.38 -4.73
C LYS A 28 -10.61 -4.86 -3.89
N PRO A 29 -10.08 -5.67 -2.94
CA PRO A 29 -8.85 -5.34 -2.25
C PRO A 29 -7.74 -5.02 -3.25
N CYS A 30 -7.10 -3.86 -3.09
CA CYS A 30 -6.00 -3.42 -3.93
C CYS A 30 -4.71 -3.31 -3.13
N ARG A 31 -3.57 -3.48 -3.81
CA ARG A 31 -2.26 -3.39 -3.17
C ARG A 31 -1.72 -1.99 -3.37
N LEU A 32 -1.50 -1.26 -2.29
CA LEU A 32 -0.93 0.08 -2.33
C LEU A 32 0.47 0.05 -1.72
N SER A 33 1.37 0.88 -2.22
CA SER A 33 2.71 1.06 -1.66
C SER A 33 2.99 2.55 -1.55
N VAL A 34 3.56 2.97 -0.44
CA VAL A 34 3.90 4.37 -0.18
C VAL A 34 5.28 4.45 0.46
N ASP A 35 6.04 5.45 0.07
CA ASP A 35 7.31 5.77 0.70
C ASP A 35 7.08 6.58 1.97
N ALA A 36 7.59 6.07 3.08
CA ALA A 36 7.54 6.77 4.35
C ALA A 36 8.67 6.28 5.26
N GLU A 37 9.00 7.11 6.25
CA GLU A 37 10.00 6.76 7.25
C GLU A 37 9.41 5.79 8.27
N THR A 38 8.13 5.97 8.59
CA THR A 38 7.40 5.17 9.58
C THR A 38 6.10 4.59 9.04
N GLU A 39 5.62 3.50 9.64
CA GLU A 39 4.32 2.91 9.31
C GLU A 39 3.18 3.92 9.55
N CYS A 40 3.31 4.71 10.61
CA CYS A 40 2.31 5.68 11.02
C CYS A 40 2.08 6.74 9.95
N GLU A 41 3.15 7.28 9.38
CA GLU A 41 3.07 8.24 8.27
C GLU A 41 2.49 7.59 7.01
N ALA A 42 2.97 6.39 6.67
CA ALA A 42 2.46 5.62 5.55
C ALA A 42 0.94 5.39 5.65
N ARG A 43 0.47 5.00 6.85
CA ARG A 43 -0.95 4.85 7.16
C ARG A 43 -1.69 6.17 7.09
N ARG A 44 -1.13 7.26 7.62
CA ARG A 44 -1.77 8.58 7.63
C ARG A 44 -2.09 9.08 6.22
N ILE A 45 -1.23 8.77 5.23
CA ILE A 45 -1.44 9.13 3.83
C ILE A 45 -2.65 8.39 3.23
N LEU A 46 -2.81 7.09 3.51
CA LEU A 46 -3.79 6.24 2.85
C LEU A 46 -5.09 6.02 3.65
N ALA A 47 -5.06 6.17 4.97
CA ALA A 47 -6.18 5.95 5.88
C ALA A 47 -7.44 6.81 5.62
N PRO A 48 -7.34 8.04 5.07
CA PRO A 48 -8.54 8.83 4.78
C PRO A 48 -9.49 8.16 3.78
N HIS A 49 -8.95 7.38 2.84
CA HIS A 49 -9.73 6.80 1.74
C HIS A 49 -9.89 5.29 1.84
N PHE A 50 -8.95 4.62 2.51
CA PHE A 50 -8.86 3.17 2.53
C PHE A 50 -8.90 2.59 3.95
N ILE A 51 -9.37 1.35 4.06
CA ILE A 51 -9.10 0.47 5.20
C ILE A 51 -7.81 -0.28 4.87
N LEU A 52 -6.83 -0.23 5.76
CA LEU A 52 -5.48 -0.72 5.50
C LEU A 52 -5.17 -1.93 6.38
N SER A 53 -4.68 -2.99 5.75
CA SER A 53 -4.03 -4.13 6.42
C SER A 53 -2.56 -4.16 6.01
N PHE A 54 -1.66 -4.04 6.98
CA PHE A 54 -0.22 -4.02 6.73
C PHE A 54 0.23 -5.32 6.09
N ALA A 55 0.95 -5.22 4.96
CA ALA A 55 1.43 -6.38 4.21
C ALA A 55 2.95 -6.53 4.27
N ALA A 56 3.74 -5.45 4.12
CA ALA A 56 5.20 -5.53 4.19
C ALA A 56 5.87 -4.16 4.38
N ARG A 57 7.09 -4.17 4.93
CA ARG A 57 8.07 -3.07 4.84
C ARG A 57 9.22 -3.51 3.95
N LEU A 58 9.40 -2.82 2.83
CA LEU A 58 10.45 -3.11 1.86
C LEU A 58 11.56 -2.05 1.98
N PRO A 59 12.85 -2.44 1.90
CA PRO A 59 13.91 -1.46 1.74
C PRO A 59 13.66 -0.69 0.44
N LEU A 60 13.92 0.62 0.42
CA LEU A 60 13.90 1.42 -0.80
C LEU A 60 15.15 1.06 -1.63
N ALA A 61 15.21 -0.18 -2.13
CA ALA A 61 16.12 -0.56 -3.17
C ALA A 61 15.65 0.17 -4.44
N GLY A 62 16.44 1.14 -4.87
CA GLY A 62 16.08 2.09 -5.92
C GLY A 62 15.40 1.40 -7.10
N MET A 63 14.20 1.88 -7.42
CA MET A 63 13.56 1.67 -8.72
C MET A 63 13.59 0.22 -9.23
N VAL A 64 13.03 -0.72 -8.48
CA VAL A 64 12.39 -1.86 -9.13
C VAL A 64 10.90 -1.68 -8.93
N GLU A 65 10.30 -1.02 -9.92
CA GLU A 65 8.92 -1.24 -10.32
C GLU A 65 8.77 -2.75 -10.57
N ILE A 66 8.69 -3.54 -9.49
CA ILE A 66 8.09 -4.85 -9.57
C ILE A 66 6.62 -4.50 -9.75
N ALA A 67 6.24 -4.30 -11.02
CA ALA A 67 4.94 -4.66 -11.52
C ALA A 67 4.71 -6.09 -11.03
N MET A 68 4.26 -6.23 -9.79
CA MET A 68 3.68 -7.47 -9.37
C MET A 68 2.43 -7.53 -10.25
N PRO A 69 2.33 -8.49 -11.19
CA PRO A 69 1.07 -8.71 -11.83
C PRO A 69 0.08 -8.83 -10.69
N ILE A 70 -0.98 -8.03 -10.78
CA ILE A 70 -2.25 -8.23 -10.08
C ILE A 70 -2.30 -9.73 -9.77
N CYS A 71 -2.21 -10.11 -8.49
CA CYS A 71 -2.65 -11.44 -8.12
C CYS A 71 -4.09 -11.45 -8.61
N VAL A 72 -4.31 -12.12 -9.74
CA VAL A 72 -5.63 -12.33 -10.30
C VAL A 72 -6.40 -12.88 -9.13
N VAL A 73 -7.28 -12.07 -8.55
CA VAL A 73 -8.37 -12.64 -7.79
C VAL A 73 -9.19 -13.26 -8.90
N GLU A 74 -8.87 -14.52 -9.20
CA GLU A 74 -9.72 -15.42 -9.95
C GLU A 74 -11.01 -15.52 -9.13
N THR A 75 -11.88 -14.54 -9.31
CA THR A 75 -13.28 -14.71 -9.01
C THR A 75 -13.81 -15.54 -10.17
N GLU A 76 -13.55 -16.86 -10.08
CA GLU A 76 -14.31 -17.84 -10.83
C GLU A 76 -15.77 -17.46 -10.63
N THR A 77 -16.37 -17.00 -11.73
CA THR A 77 -17.77 -16.61 -11.76
C THR A 77 -18.53 -17.93 -11.80
N GLN A 78 -18.71 -18.59 -10.66
CA GLN A 78 -19.64 -19.70 -10.58
C GLN A 78 -21.04 -19.10 -10.59
N GLU A 79 -21.53 -18.91 -11.81
CA GLU A 79 -22.93 -18.64 -12.12
C GLU A 79 -23.77 -19.75 -11.49
N VAL A 80 -24.42 -19.46 -10.36
CA VAL A 80 -25.48 -20.32 -9.82
C VAL A 80 -26.66 -20.21 -10.77
N ARG A 81 -26.71 -21.08 -11.79
CA ARG A 81 -27.93 -21.30 -12.56
C ARG A 81 -28.92 -22.05 -11.69
N HIS A 82 -29.99 -21.36 -11.36
CA HIS A 82 -31.27 -21.98 -11.06
C HIS A 82 -31.77 -22.73 -12.31
N VAL A 83 -31.94 -24.05 -12.19
CA VAL A 83 -33.02 -24.83 -12.81
C VAL A 83 -33.26 -26.08 -11.98
#